data_AF-A0A5C4XGC8-F1
#
_entry.id   AF-A0A5C4XGC8-F1
#
_cell.length_a   1.000
_cell.length_b   1.000
_cell.length_c   1.000
_cell.angle_alpha   90.00
_cell.angle_beta   90.00
_cell.angle_gamma   90.00
#
_symmetry.space_group_name_H-M   'P 1'
#
loop_
_entity.id
_entity.type
_entity.pdbx_description
1 polymer ?
#
loop_
_entity_poly.entity_id
_entity_poly.type
_entity_poly.pdbx_seq_one_letter_code
_entity_poly.pdbx_strand_id
1 'polypeptide(L)'
;MDYVLVRIQDGTEVGHGMILASECATLEEGDSVTIIQHGSSSDQQLQYQIVDDSSGLQYLAERGTGEGGHEGTYEYMVRPLHPWSDETSNTR
;
A
#
# COMPACT_ATOMS: atom_id res chain seq x y z
N MET A 1 -6.63 -13.87 2.38
CA MET A 1 -5.72 -12.72 2.51
C MET A 1 -6.55 -11.52 2.14
N ASP A 2 -6.92 -10.76 3.16
CA ASP A 2 -7.89 -9.71 3.08
C ASP A 2 -7.15 -8.42 2.72
N TYR A 3 -7.54 -7.81 1.60
CA TYR A 3 -7.09 -6.47 1.25
C TYR A 3 -7.82 -5.48 2.15
N VAL A 4 -7.10 -4.48 2.65
CA VAL A 4 -7.67 -3.40 3.45
C VAL A 4 -7.61 -2.11 2.65
N LEU A 5 -8.66 -1.28 2.75
CA LEU A 5 -8.71 -0.02 2.03
C LEU A 5 -7.90 1.03 2.77
N VAL A 6 -7.07 1.76 2.03
CA VAL A 6 -6.30 2.89 2.54
C VAL A 6 -6.45 4.05 1.56
N ARG A 7 -6.77 5.22 2.09
CA ARG A 7 -6.88 6.45 1.32
C ARG A 7 -5.63 7.28 1.54
N ILE A 8 -4.97 7.65 0.45
CA ILE A 8 -3.67 8.29 0.48
C ILE A 8 -3.74 9.55 -0.36
N GLN A 9 -3.28 10.65 0.22
CA GLN A 9 -3.04 11.88 -0.51
C GLN A 9 -1.62 11.84 -1.09
N ASP A 10 -1.50 11.96 -2.40
CA ASP A 10 -0.23 12.18 -3.09
C ASP A 10 0.36 13.50 -2.59
N GLY A 11 1.60 13.43 -2.13
CA GLY A 11 2.34 14.60 -1.68
C GLY A 11 2.78 15.47 -2.86
N THR A 12 3.42 16.59 -2.55
CA THR A 12 4.10 17.40 -3.57
C THR A 12 5.32 16.70 -4.17
N GLU A 13 5.80 15.64 -3.52
CA GLU A 13 6.95 14.83 -3.91
C GLU A 13 6.51 13.54 -4.57
N VAL A 14 7.04 13.27 -5.76
CA VAL A 14 6.68 12.09 -6.57
C VAL A 14 6.97 10.82 -5.80
N GLY A 15 5.94 9.99 -5.61
CA GLY A 15 6.08 8.69 -4.94
C GLY A 15 6.05 8.79 -3.42
N HIS A 16 5.67 9.92 -2.84
CA HIS A 16 5.37 10.05 -1.42
C HIS A 16 3.91 10.46 -1.23
N GLY A 17 3.30 9.97 -0.15
CA GLY A 17 1.93 10.33 0.19
C GLY A 17 1.69 10.29 1.69
N MET A 18 0.53 10.79 2.09
CA MET A 18 0.08 10.79 3.47
C MET A 18 -1.22 10.00 3.60
N ILE A 19 -1.29 9.14 4.62
CA ILE A 19 -2.52 8.40 4.94
C ILE A 19 -3.59 9.37 5.41
N LEU A 20 -4.70 9.45 4.69
CA LEU A 20 -5.88 10.22 5.09
C LEU A 20 -6.89 9.37 5.85
N ALA A 21 -6.97 8.08 5.51
CA ALA A 21 -7.85 7.12 6.16
C ALA A 21 -7.28 5.72 5.94
N SER A 22 -7.39 4.84 6.92
CA SER A 22 -6.90 3.48 6.82
C SER A 22 -7.79 2.53 7.61
N GLU A 23 -8.13 1.40 6.99
CA GLU A 23 -8.71 0.26 7.70
C GLU A 23 -7.63 -0.71 8.22
N CYS A 24 -6.36 -0.38 7.99
CA CYS A 24 -5.22 -1.15 8.46
C CYS A 24 -4.80 -0.67 9.85
N ALA A 25 -4.69 -1.60 10.82
CA ALA A 25 -4.26 -1.26 12.18
C ALA A 25 -2.80 -0.80 12.29
N THR A 26 -1.99 -1.01 11.25
CA THR A 26 -0.55 -0.68 11.21
C THR A 26 -0.23 0.51 10.30
N LEU A 27 -1.24 1.14 9.70
CA LEU A 27 -1.10 2.39 8.95
C LEU A 27 -2.08 3.38 9.57
N GLU A 28 -1.59 4.40 10.28
CA GLU A 28 -2.44 5.34 10.98
C GLU A 28 -2.70 6.60 10.13
N GLU A 29 -3.79 7.30 10.41
CA GLU A 29 -4.10 8.58 9.77
C GLU A 29 -3.01 9.61 10.10
N GLY A 30 -2.45 10.24 9.07
CA GLY A 30 -1.34 11.18 9.17
C GLY A 30 0.05 10.57 8.98
N ASP A 31 0.17 9.25 8.86
CA ASP A 31 1.46 8.62 8.53
C ASP A 31 1.93 8.98 7.13
N SER A 32 3.24 9.20 7.03
CA SER A 32 3.93 9.39 5.76
C SER A 32 4.28 8.03 5.17
N VAL A 33 3.96 7.84 3.90
CA VAL A 33 4.24 6.61 3.17
C VAL A 33 4.94 6.89 1.86
N THR A 34 5.75 5.92 1.43
CA THR A 34 6.39 5.91 0.13
C THR A 34 5.65 4.95 -0.80
N ILE A 35 5.23 5.44 -1.97
CA ILE A 35 4.46 4.74 -2.98
C ILE A 35 5.38 4.44 -4.17
N ILE A 36 5.76 3.19 -4.33
CA ILE A 36 6.67 2.72 -5.37
C ILE A 36 5.86 1.94 -6.40
N GLN A 37 5.99 2.25 -7.68
CA GLN A 37 5.41 1.41 -8.71
C GLN A 37 6.17 0.07 -8.77
N HIS A 38 5.50 -1.02 -8.40
CA HIS A 38 6.12 -2.35 -8.31
C HIS A 38 5.99 -3.13 -9.62
N GLY A 39 4.92 -2.92 -10.38
CA GLY A 39 4.71 -3.56 -11.68
C GLY A 39 3.23 -3.58 -12.09
N SER A 40 2.84 -4.62 -12.83
CA SER A 40 1.44 -4.87 -13.20
C SER A 40 1.04 -6.29 -12.81
N SER A 41 -0.15 -6.44 -12.22
CA SER A 41 -0.80 -7.72 -11.95
C SER A 41 -1.06 -8.48 -13.26
N SER A 42 -1.33 -9.80 -13.15
CA SER A 42 -1.74 -10.63 -14.30
C SER A 42 -2.99 -10.12 -15.03
N ASP A 43 -3.81 -9.31 -14.37
CA ASP A 43 -5.00 -8.63 -14.93
C ASP A 43 -4.69 -7.24 -15.53
N GLN A 44 -3.41 -6.90 -15.73
CA GLN A 44 -2.95 -5.57 -16.19
C GLN A 44 -3.26 -4.41 -15.23
N GLN A 45 -3.74 -4.68 -14.01
CA GLN A 45 -3.86 -3.68 -12.96
C GLN A 45 -2.47 -3.23 -12.48
N LEU A 46 -2.27 -1.93 -12.30
CA LEU A 46 -1.02 -1.39 -11.79
C LEU A 46 -0.86 -1.74 -10.31
N GLN A 47 0.25 -2.40 -9.99
CA GLN A 47 0.65 -2.72 -8.63
C GLN A 47 1.64 -1.69 -8.12
N TYR A 48 1.38 -1.28 -6.89
CA TYR A 48 2.21 -0.37 -6.12
C TYR A 48 2.71 -1.11 -4.88
N GLN A 49 3.81 -0.66 -4.35
CA GLN A 49 4.31 -1.02 -3.04
C GLN A 49 4.22 0.23 -2.17
N ILE A 50 3.55 0.11 -1.05
CA ILE A 50 3.45 1.15 -0.05
C ILE A 50 4.39 0.77 1.08
N VAL A 51 5.26 1.70 1.45
CA VAL A 51 6.19 1.53 2.57
C VAL A 51 5.85 2.59 3.61
N ASP A 52 5.56 2.14 4.82
CA ASP A 52 5.39 3.01 5.96
C ASP A 52 6.76 3.59 6.38
N ASP A 53 6.89 4.92 6.38
CA ASP A 53 8.17 5.57 6.68
C ASP A 53 8.53 5.48 8.17
N SER A 54 7.50 5.41 9.04
CA SER A 54 7.65 5.34 10.49
C SER A 54 8.14 3.96 10.97
N SER A 55 7.51 2.89 10.51
CA SER A 55 7.76 1.51 10.94
C SER A 55 8.62 0.71 9.97
N GLY A 56 8.78 1.17 8.71
CA GLY A 56 9.47 0.44 7.65
C GLY A 56 8.69 -0.78 7.12
N LEU A 57 7.41 -0.89 7.46
CA LEU A 57 6.55 -2.00 7.02
C LEU A 57 6.16 -1.83 5.56
N GLN A 58 6.13 -2.95 4.83
CA GLN A 58 5.87 -2.96 3.40
C GLN A 58 4.54 -3.61 3.09
N TYR A 59 3.82 -3.02 2.16
CA TYR A 59 2.49 -3.44 1.75
C TYR A 59 2.44 -3.50 0.23
N LEU A 60 1.83 -4.54 -0.32
CA LEU A 60 1.47 -4.56 -1.73
C LEU A 60 0.13 -3.85 -1.87
N ALA A 61 0.04 -2.95 -2.82
CA ALA A 61 -1.11 -2.09 -3.01
C ALA A 61 -1.59 -2.16 -4.46
N GLU A 62 -2.90 -2.23 -4.63
CA GLU A 62 -3.56 -2.13 -5.94
C GLU A 62 -4.39 -0.86 -5.92
N ARG A 63 -4.10 0.06 -6.85
CA ARG A 63 -4.80 1.34 -6.91
C ARG A 63 -6.21 1.09 -7.41
N GLY A 64 -7.20 1.39 -6.56
CA GLY A 64 -8.59 1.30 -6.92
C GLY A 64 -8.91 2.26 -8.07
N THR A 65 -9.81 1.84 -8.96
CA THR A 65 -10.32 2.70 -10.04
C THR A 65 -11.39 3.68 -9.56
N GLY A 66 -11.56 3.83 -8.24
CA GLY A 66 -12.48 4.80 -7.64
C GLY A 66 -12.18 6.19 -8.19
N GLU A 67 -13.19 6.81 -8.81
CA GLU A 67 -13.09 8.15 -9.39
C GLU A 67 -12.54 9.09 -8.32
N GLY A 68 -11.31 9.56 -8.54
CA GLY A 68 -10.51 10.29 -7.57
C GLY A 68 -11.27 11.48 -6.98
N GLY A 69 -11.67 11.35 -5.72
CA GLY A 69 -12.19 12.45 -4.94
C GLY A 69 -11.06 13.46 -4.69
N HIS A 70 -11.21 14.68 -5.21
CA HIS A 70 -10.23 15.77 -5.16
C HIS A 70 -8.85 15.46 -5.78
N GLU A 71 -8.29 16.46 -6.47
CA GLU A 71 -6.95 16.41 -7.06
C GLU A 71 -5.92 15.92 -6.02
N GLY A 72 -5.29 14.78 -6.30
CA GLY A 72 -4.22 14.23 -5.47
C GLY A 72 -4.64 13.25 -4.37
N THR A 73 -5.89 12.78 -4.28
CA THR A 73 -6.24 11.69 -3.34
C THR A 73 -6.63 10.41 -4.07
N TYR A 74 -6.07 9.28 -3.65
CA TYR A 74 -6.31 7.97 -4.25
C TYR A 74 -6.57 6.90 -3.20
N GLU A 75 -7.36 5.91 -3.60
CA GLU A 75 -7.69 4.76 -2.76
C GLU A 75 -6.84 3.56 -3.21
N TYR A 76 -6.17 2.94 -2.25
CA TYR A 76 -5.30 1.80 -2.44
C TYR A 76 -5.85 0.64 -1.62
N MET A 77 -6.04 -0.49 -2.29
CA MET A 77 -6.30 -1.76 -1.62
C MET A 77 -4.95 -2.36 -1.26
N VAL A 78 -4.60 -2.32 0.02
CA VAL A 78 -3.29 -2.77 0.49
C VAL A 78 -3.40 -4.12 1.16
N ARG A 79 -2.34 -4.90 1.08
CA ARG A 79 -2.14 -6.10 1.88
C ARG A 79 -0.73 -6.07 2.47
N PRO A 80 -0.56 -6.41 3.76
CA PRO A 80 0.77 -6.51 4.33
C PRO A 80 1.56 -7.56 3.55
N LEU A 81 2.73 -7.16 3.04
CA LEU A 81 3.75 -8.10 2.66
C LEU A 81 4.29 -8.62 3.99
N HIS A 82 3.62 -9.64 4.54
CA HIS A 82 4.17 -10.37 5.69
C HIS A 82 5.64 -10.63 5.35
N PRO A 83 6.59 -10.31 6.25
CA PRO A 83 7.94 -10.81 6.04
C PRO A 83 7.76 -12.30 5.81
N TRP A 84 8.28 -12.81 4.69
CA TRP A 84 8.32 -14.24 4.45
C TRP A 84 8.79 -14.85 5.77
N SER A 85 7.84 -15.46 6.50
CA SER A 85 8.22 -16.55 7.37
C SER A 85 8.73 -17.54 6.34
N ASP A 86 10.04 -17.57 6.21
CA ASP A 86 10.76 -18.69 5.67
C ASP A 86 10.35 -19.88 6.55
N GLU A 87 9.15 -20.41 6.32
CA GLU A 87 8.84 -21.79 6.65
C GLU A 87 9.59 -22.62 5.61
N THR A 88 10.92 -22.63 5.74
CA THR A 88 11.67 -23.87 5.62
C THR A 88 11.22 -24.81 6.74
N SER A 89 9.95 -25.22 6.71
CA SER A 89 9.47 -26.42 7.38
C SER A 89 9.94 -27.62 6.57
N ASN A 90 11.26 -27.83 6.64
CA ASN A 90 11.95 -29.10 6.72
C ASN A 90 11.04 -30.33 6.54
N THR A 91 10.78 -30.72 5.29
CA THR A 91 10.26 -32.07 5.01
C THR A 91 11.46 -33.00 4.94
N ARG A 92 11.63 -33.72 6.04
CA ARG A 92 12.60 -34.79 6.30
C ARG A 92 12.48 -35.95 5.31
#